data_AF-A0A3P4B8Q9-F1
#
_entry.id   AF-A0A3P4B8Q9-F1
#
_cell.length_a   1.000
_cell.length_b   1.000
_cell.length_c   1.000
_cell.angle_alpha   90.00
_cell.angle_beta   90.00
_cell.angle_gamma   90.00
#
_symmetry.space_group_name_H-M   'P 1'
#
loop_
_entity.id
_entity.type
_entity.pdbx_description
1 polymer ?
#
loop_
_entity_poly.entity_id
_entity_poly.type
_entity_poly.pdbx_seq_one_letter_code
_entity_poly.pdbx_strand_id
1 'polypeptide(L)'
;MSNGPGDPEAPGAVPPAAAGSLFRRTPLPAAAPAKPARARPRSHRVDDAPAFLLHSYPYRETSLILDVFTRSHGRMALVAKGAKRPHSALRPVLIAFQRLSLSWSGAGEIKTLIRAEWSGAPQRLQGAAAMSGWYLNELLMRLLGRDDPHESLYDAYADALARLAANPRLSVALREFEWRLLCEIGYGFDPASLDDGTPVLAGGRYRVPLEAGPEPCAAEGGAHVSGAALLALAGGRFGEPGAEPELRRLLRERLDYHMEGRPLATRRVLRDLQDFDVLPRGQ
;
A
#
# COMPACT_ATOMS: atom_id res chain seq x y z
N MET A 1 34.09 -6.46 60.80
CA MET A 1 34.66 -7.11 59.61
C MET A 1 33.52 -7.80 58.87
N SER A 2 33.22 -7.28 57.67
CA SER A 2 32.38 -7.76 56.55
C SER A 2 31.10 -8.57 56.80
N ASN A 3 29.96 -7.89 56.66
CA ASN A 3 28.69 -8.43 56.17
C ASN A 3 28.70 -8.33 54.62
N GLY A 4 28.57 -9.44 53.91
CA GLY A 4 28.39 -9.49 52.45
C GLY A 4 26.90 -9.59 52.08
N PRO A 5 26.37 -8.74 51.18
CA PRO A 5 24.97 -8.78 50.78
C PRO A 5 24.73 -9.76 49.63
N GLY A 6 23.52 -10.30 49.57
CA GLY A 6 23.05 -11.23 48.56
C GLY A 6 22.96 -10.64 47.15
N ASP A 7 23.05 -11.55 46.18
CA ASP A 7 22.84 -11.31 44.75
C ASP A 7 21.44 -10.80 44.43
N PRO A 8 21.33 -10.01 43.36
CA PRO A 8 20.25 -10.19 42.40
C PRO A 8 20.79 -10.60 41.03
N GLU A 9 20.33 -11.78 40.66
CA GLU A 9 20.33 -12.46 39.36
C GLU A 9 20.08 -11.48 38.19
N ALA A 10 21.02 -11.47 37.23
CA ALA A 10 20.94 -10.67 36.02
C ALA A 10 19.77 -11.15 35.14
N PRO A 11 18.93 -10.26 34.59
CA PRO A 11 17.88 -10.68 33.66
C PRO A 11 18.50 -11.21 32.37
N GLY A 12 18.23 -12.48 32.10
CA GLY A 12 18.68 -13.22 30.92
C GLY A 12 18.33 -12.48 29.62
N ALA A 13 19.36 -12.22 28.83
CA ALA A 13 19.23 -11.68 27.49
C ALA A 13 18.44 -12.64 26.61
N VAL A 14 17.37 -12.11 26.03
CA VAL A 14 16.46 -12.75 25.08
C VAL A 14 17.21 -13.10 23.79
N PRO A 15 16.98 -14.28 23.17
CA PRO A 15 17.71 -14.70 21.98
C PRO A 15 17.33 -13.89 20.72
N PRO A 16 18.24 -13.78 19.73
CA PRO A 16 18.00 -13.03 18.50
C PRO A 16 17.16 -13.85 17.52
N ALA A 17 15.93 -13.44 17.25
CA ALA A 17 15.17 -13.94 16.10
C ALA A 17 14.08 -12.95 15.66
N ALA A 18 14.01 -12.74 14.35
CA ALA A 18 12.98 -12.05 13.55
C ALA A 18 13.32 -10.63 13.03
N ALA A 19 14.40 -10.53 12.25
CA ALA A 19 14.51 -9.54 11.17
C ALA A 19 14.97 -10.29 9.90
N GLY A 20 14.04 -11.01 9.29
CA GLY A 20 14.28 -11.76 8.07
C GLY A 20 14.33 -10.84 6.86
N SER A 21 15.53 -10.40 6.49
CA SER A 21 16.04 -10.27 5.12
C SER A 21 14.98 -10.03 4.02
N LEU A 22 14.54 -8.77 3.85
CA LEU A 22 13.85 -8.29 2.64
C LEU A 22 14.82 -7.86 1.54
N PHE A 23 16.13 -7.90 1.81
CA PHE A 23 17.16 -7.46 0.87
C PHE A 23 18.01 -8.66 0.41
N ARG A 24 17.58 -9.31 -0.67
CA ARG A 24 18.47 -10.11 -1.53
C ARG A 24 18.44 -9.53 -2.94
N ARG A 25 19.61 -9.06 -3.40
CA ARG A 25 19.83 -8.60 -4.77
C ARG A 25 19.98 -9.80 -5.71
N THR A 26 19.12 -9.89 -6.72
CA THR A 26 19.26 -10.85 -7.84
C THR A 26 20.02 -10.17 -8.99
N PRO A 27 20.99 -10.82 -9.68
CA PRO A 27 21.68 -10.22 -10.82
C PRO A 27 20.80 -10.22 -12.08
N LEU A 28 20.95 -9.19 -12.93
CA LEU A 28 20.33 -9.08 -14.25
C LEU A 28 20.77 -10.22 -15.21
N PRO A 29 19.87 -10.80 -16.02
CA PRO A 29 20.27 -11.64 -17.16
C PRO A 29 20.50 -10.83 -18.44
N ALA A 30 21.48 -11.28 -19.22
CA ALA A 30 21.92 -10.72 -20.51
C ALA A 30 21.00 -11.09 -21.70
N ALA A 31 21.16 -10.35 -22.80
CA ALA A 31 20.29 -10.29 -23.99
C ALA A 31 20.08 -11.62 -24.76
N ALA A 32 18.93 -11.69 -25.43
CA ALA A 32 18.31 -12.87 -26.07
C ALA A 32 18.78 -13.18 -27.50
N PRO A 33 18.64 -14.45 -27.97
CA PRO A 33 18.62 -14.79 -29.39
C PRO A 33 17.21 -15.03 -29.97
N ALA A 34 17.15 -15.10 -31.31
CA ALA A 34 15.99 -14.88 -32.18
C ALA A 34 14.86 -15.95 -32.21
N LYS A 35 13.69 -15.51 -32.71
CA LYS A 35 12.36 -16.15 -32.76
C LYS A 35 12.25 -17.41 -33.64
N PRO A 36 11.50 -18.44 -33.20
CA PRO A 36 10.76 -19.32 -34.11
C PRO A 36 9.32 -18.82 -34.32
N ALA A 37 8.75 -19.12 -35.49
CA ALA A 37 7.35 -18.86 -35.82
C ALA A 37 6.43 -19.98 -35.28
N ARG A 38 5.28 -19.66 -34.64
CA ARG A 38 3.98 -20.39 -34.77
C ARG A 38 2.89 -20.09 -33.70
N ALA A 39 1.68 -20.47 -34.12
CA ALA A 39 0.45 -20.84 -33.40
C ALA A 39 -0.44 -19.72 -32.83
N ARG A 40 -1.73 -19.73 -33.23
CA ARG A 40 -2.78 -18.87 -32.64
C ARG A 40 -2.87 -19.17 -31.14
N PRO A 41 -2.73 -18.16 -30.25
CA PRO A 41 -2.69 -18.42 -28.81
C PRO A 41 -4.06 -18.91 -28.34
N ARG A 42 -4.07 -20.06 -27.64
CA ARG A 42 -5.23 -20.50 -26.85
C ARG A 42 -5.52 -19.37 -25.85
N SER A 43 -6.77 -18.91 -25.77
CA SER A 43 -7.09 -17.78 -24.88
C SER A 43 -6.73 -18.16 -23.44
N HIS A 44 -5.80 -17.43 -22.84
CA HIS A 44 -5.44 -17.61 -21.43
C HIS A 44 -6.68 -17.32 -20.58
N ARG A 45 -7.17 -18.34 -19.90
CA ARG A 45 -8.29 -18.26 -18.97
C ARG A 45 -7.74 -18.42 -17.57
N VAL A 46 -8.20 -17.57 -16.67
CA VAL A 46 -7.90 -17.61 -15.24
C VAL A 46 -9.23 -17.75 -14.52
N ASP A 47 -9.30 -18.68 -13.57
CA ASP A 47 -10.49 -18.93 -12.77
C ASP A 47 -10.17 -18.66 -11.29
N ASP A 48 -11.17 -18.12 -10.58
CA ASP A 48 -11.17 -17.87 -9.13
C ASP A 48 -9.96 -17.13 -8.54
N ALA A 49 -9.39 -16.17 -9.26
CA ALA A 49 -8.27 -15.41 -8.73
C ALA A 49 -8.74 -14.37 -7.69
N PRO A 50 -8.12 -14.33 -6.49
CA PRO A 50 -8.43 -13.32 -5.48
C PRO A 50 -8.12 -11.91 -5.98
N ALA A 51 -9.08 -11.00 -5.80
CA ALA A 51 -8.98 -9.64 -6.28
C ALA A 51 -9.74 -8.63 -5.41
N PHE A 52 -9.42 -7.35 -5.59
CA PHE A 52 -10.23 -6.23 -5.14
C PHE A 52 -10.56 -5.33 -6.33
N LEU A 53 -11.77 -4.77 -6.32
CA LEU A 53 -12.15 -3.71 -7.25
C LEU A 53 -11.55 -2.38 -6.77
N LEU A 54 -10.65 -1.79 -7.56
CA LEU A 54 -10.09 -0.47 -7.29
C LEU A 54 -11.01 0.64 -7.79
N HIS A 55 -11.50 0.50 -9.03
CA HIS A 55 -12.39 1.45 -9.66
C HIS A 55 -13.22 0.84 -10.79
N SER A 56 -14.35 1.48 -11.13
CA SER A 56 -15.20 1.08 -12.25
C SER A 56 -15.59 2.27 -13.11
N TYR A 57 -15.45 2.15 -14.43
CA TYR A 57 -15.80 3.15 -15.42
C TYR A 57 -16.98 2.67 -16.28
N PRO A 58 -18.00 3.51 -16.54
CA PRO A 58 -19.02 3.20 -17.54
C PRO A 58 -18.40 2.89 -18.91
N TYR A 59 -18.81 1.78 -19.54
CA TYR A 59 -18.32 1.39 -20.86
C TYR A 59 -19.44 0.84 -21.72
N ARG A 60 -19.72 1.53 -22.83
CA ARG A 60 -20.91 1.28 -23.65
C ARG A 60 -22.21 1.37 -22.82
N GLU A 61 -23.32 1.02 -23.44
CA GLU A 61 -24.64 1.12 -22.81
C GLU A 61 -24.76 0.24 -21.57
N THR A 62 -24.32 -1.03 -21.66
CA THR A 62 -24.59 -2.05 -20.63
C THR A 62 -23.35 -2.59 -19.91
N SER A 63 -22.14 -2.13 -20.21
CA SER A 63 -20.90 -2.72 -19.69
C SER A 63 -20.11 -1.75 -18.79
N LEU A 64 -19.11 -2.28 -18.09
CA LEU A 64 -18.15 -1.51 -17.29
C LEU A 64 -16.72 -1.92 -17.68
N ILE A 65 -15.79 -0.98 -17.62
CA ILE A 65 -14.36 -1.31 -17.45
C ILE A 65 -14.07 -1.27 -15.95
N LEU A 66 -13.42 -2.30 -15.44
CA LEU A 66 -12.99 -2.43 -14.05
C LEU A 66 -11.48 -2.31 -13.99
N ASP A 67 -10.97 -1.52 -13.05
CA ASP A 67 -9.59 -1.60 -12.61
C ASP A 67 -9.56 -2.44 -11.34
N VAL A 68 -8.83 -3.56 -11.37
CA VAL A 68 -8.80 -4.55 -10.29
C VAL A 68 -7.36 -4.80 -9.86
N PHE A 69 -7.16 -5.03 -8.57
CA PHE A 69 -5.89 -5.51 -8.04
C PHE A 69 -6.04 -6.99 -7.67
N THR A 70 -5.32 -7.85 -8.37
CA THR A 70 -5.34 -9.31 -8.16
C THR A 70 -4.07 -9.74 -7.44
N ARG A 71 -4.16 -10.79 -6.63
CA ARG A 71 -3.00 -11.25 -5.83
C ARG A 71 -1.84 -11.68 -6.73
N SER A 72 -2.08 -12.61 -7.65
CA SER A 72 -1.02 -13.25 -8.45
C SER A 72 -0.91 -12.75 -9.90
N HIS A 73 -1.70 -11.74 -10.31
CA HIS A 73 -1.62 -11.15 -11.66
C HIS A 73 -1.52 -9.62 -11.63
N GLY A 74 -1.31 -9.02 -10.45
CA GLY A 74 -1.13 -7.58 -10.32
C GLY A 74 -2.39 -6.76 -10.59
N ARG A 75 -2.18 -5.47 -10.87
CA ARG A 75 -3.24 -4.54 -11.29
C ARG A 75 -3.58 -4.76 -12.77
N MET A 76 -4.86 -4.88 -13.10
CA MET A 76 -5.29 -5.07 -14.49
C MET A 76 -6.67 -4.52 -14.79
N ALA A 77 -6.96 -4.38 -16.08
CA ALA A 77 -8.25 -3.92 -16.58
C ALA A 77 -9.12 -5.08 -17.08
N LEU A 78 -10.36 -5.15 -16.62
CA LEU A 78 -11.36 -6.13 -17.05
C LEU A 78 -12.58 -5.44 -17.66
N VAL A 79 -13.15 -5.98 -18.74
CA VAL A 79 -14.47 -5.59 -19.23
C VAL A 79 -15.55 -6.51 -18.65
N ALA A 80 -16.48 -5.92 -17.92
CA ALA A 80 -17.65 -6.59 -17.36
C ALA A 80 -18.87 -6.35 -18.27
N LYS A 81 -19.09 -7.26 -19.21
CA LYS A 81 -20.16 -7.16 -20.21
C LYS A 81 -21.53 -7.34 -19.55
N GLY A 82 -22.46 -6.42 -19.83
CA GLY A 82 -23.82 -6.51 -19.28
C GLY A 82 -23.93 -6.25 -17.77
N ALA A 83 -22.86 -5.77 -17.12
CA ALA A 83 -22.84 -5.48 -15.67
C ALA A 83 -23.89 -4.45 -15.22
N LYS A 84 -24.32 -3.55 -16.13
CA LYS A 84 -25.32 -2.51 -15.83
C LYS A 84 -26.78 -2.98 -16.01
N ARG A 85 -27.02 -4.19 -16.54
CA ARG A 85 -28.39 -4.69 -16.79
C ARG A 85 -29.13 -4.90 -15.45
N PRO A 86 -30.45 -4.67 -15.39
CA PRO A 86 -31.23 -4.80 -14.15
C PRO A 86 -31.05 -6.15 -13.43
N HIS A 87 -30.99 -7.25 -14.18
CA HIS A 87 -30.86 -8.62 -13.67
C HIS A 87 -29.44 -9.20 -13.80
N SER A 88 -28.42 -8.34 -13.90
CA SER A 88 -27.03 -8.81 -14.01
C SER A 88 -26.54 -9.42 -12.70
N ALA A 89 -26.04 -10.65 -12.74
CA ALA A 89 -25.39 -11.31 -11.60
C ALA A 89 -24.13 -10.56 -11.11
N LEU A 90 -23.51 -9.74 -11.97
CA LEU A 90 -22.30 -8.97 -11.63
C LEU A 90 -22.62 -7.70 -10.82
N ARG A 91 -23.81 -7.11 -11.02
CA ARG A 91 -24.19 -5.82 -10.42
C ARG A 91 -24.11 -5.78 -8.89
N PRO A 92 -24.60 -6.78 -8.14
CA PRO A 92 -24.50 -6.78 -6.67
C PRO A 92 -23.11 -7.15 -6.15
N VAL A 93 -22.25 -7.74 -6.99
CA VAL A 93 -20.95 -8.28 -6.57
C VAL A 93 -19.83 -7.26 -6.71
N LEU A 94 -19.84 -6.45 -7.77
CA LEU A 94 -18.78 -5.50 -8.12
C LEU A 94 -18.80 -4.25 -7.22
N ILE A 95 -18.48 -4.43 -5.95
CA ILE A 95 -18.43 -3.39 -4.92
C ILE A 95 -16.97 -3.18 -4.47
N ALA A 96 -16.57 -1.92 -4.34
CA ALA A 96 -15.26 -1.57 -3.81
C ALA A 96 -15.06 -2.08 -2.38
N PHE A 97 -13.80 -2.28 -2.00
CA PHE A 97 -13.37 -2.75 -0.67
C PHE A 97 -13.82 -4.17 -0.28
N GLN A 98 -14.61 -4.86 -1.10
CA GLN A 98 -14.88 -6.28 -0.91
C GLN A 98 -13.79 -7.11 -1.55
N ARG A 99 -13.39 -8.20 -0.89
CA ARG A 99 -12.56 -9.21 -1.50
C ARG A 99 -13.43 -10.06 -2.44
N LEU A 100 -12.96 -10.20 -3.67
CA LEU A 100 -13.65 -10.87 -4.76
C LEU A 100 -12.86 -12.09 -5.24
N SER A 101 -13.58 -13.09 -5.73
CA SER A 101 -13.03 -14.13 -6.60
C SER A 101 -13.42 -13.81 -8.03
N LEU A 102 -12.43 -13.57 -8.90
CA LEU A 102 -12.65 -13.17 -10.30
C LEU A 102 -12.13 -14.24 -11.26
N SER A 103 -12.94 -14.56 -12.27
CA SER A 103 -12.53 -15.38 -13.41
C SER A 103 -12.59 -14.55 -14.69
N TRP A 104 -11.58 -14.64 -15.55
CA TRP A 104 -11.50 -13.88 -16.80
C TRP A 104 -10.82 -14.67 -17.92
N SER A 105 -10.95 -14.16 -19.14
CA SER A 105 -10.19 -14.68 -20.29
C SER A 105 -9.72 -13.56 -21.22
N GLY A 106 -8.68 -13.87 -21.99
CA GLY A 106 -8.16 -13.00 -23.03
C GLY A 106 -6.69 -12.67 -22.83
N ALA A 107 -6.04 -12.26 -23.92
CA ALA A 107 -4.60 -11.96 -23.96
C ALA A 107 -4.29 -10.48 -24.25
N GLY A 108 -5.33 -9.63 -24.39
CA GLY A 108 -5.16 -8.19 -24.61
C GLY A 108 -5.00 -7.42 -23.28
N GLU A 109 -4.75 -6.11 -23.40
CA GLU A 109 -4.63 -5.19 -22.26
C GLU A 109 -5.89 -5.14 -21.39
N ILE A 110 -7.06 -5.26 -22.03
CA ILE A 110 -8.36 -5.38 -21.36
C ILE A 110 -8.86 -6.81 -21.56
N LYS A 111 -8.94 -7.57 -20.46
CA LYS A 111 -9.42 -8.96 -20.46
C LYS A 111 -10.93 -8.98 -20.22
N THR A 112 -11.63 -10.05 -20.62
CA THR A 112 -13.08 -10.16 -20.42
C THR A 112 -13.38 -10.86 -19.11
N LEU A 113 -14.10 -10.19 -18.21
CA LEU A 113 -14.62 -10.80 -16.98
C LEU A 113 -15.67 -11.86 -17.34
N ILE A 114 -15.48 -13.07 -16.81
CA ILE A 114 -16.39 -14.21 -16.98
C ILE A 114 -17.29 -14.35 -15.76
N ARG A 115 -16.70 -14.29 -14.56
CA ARG A 115 -17.41 -14.48 -13.29
C ARG A 115 -16.79 -13.62 -12.20
N ALA A 116 -17.64 -13.12 -11.32
CA ALA A 116 -17.23 -12.45 -10.09
C ALA A 116 -18.08 -12.98 -8.95
N GLU A 117 -17.46 -13.28 -7.82
CA GLU A 117 -18.11 -13.69 -6.58
C GLU A 117 -17.48 -12.96 -5.38
N TRP A 118 -18.22 -12.82 -4.29
CA TRP A 118 -17.62 -12.40 -3.03
C TRP A 118 -16.86 -13.54 -2.41
N SER A 119 -15.67 -13.24 -1.90
CA SER A 119 -14.85 -14.20 -1.17
C SER A 119 -14.47 -13.61 0.18
N GLY A 120 -15.01 -14.17 1.27
CA GLY A 120 -14.74 -13.71 2.63
C GLY A 120 -15.88 -12.90 3.25
N ALA A 121 -15.65 -12.40 4.47
CA ALA A 121 -16.64 -11.65 5.21
C ALA A 121 -16.84 -10.24 4.61
N PRO A 122 -18.09 -9.79 4.44
CA PRO A 122 -18.35 -8.45 3.93
C PRO A 122 -17.87 -7.41 4.95
N GLN A 123 -17.15 -6.40 4.48
CA GLN A 123 -16.70 -5.28 5.33
C GLN A 123 -17.35 -3.97 4.90
N ARG A 124 -17.69 -3.10 5.86
CA ARG A 124 -18.26 -1.78 5.57
C ARG A 124 -17.34 -0.69 6.06
N LEU A 125 -16.77 0.06 5.12
CA LEU A 125 -16.04 1.28 5.42
C LEU A 125 -17.04 2.45 5.36
N GLN A 126 -16.99 3.33 6.36
CA GLN A 126 -17.89 4.50 6.48
C GLN A 126 -17.08 5.75 6.85
N GLY A 127 -17.60 6.93 6.50
CA GLY A 127 -16.99 8.22 6.84
C GLY A 127 -15.50 8.28 6.48
N ALA A 128 -14.66 8.66 7.46
CA ALA A 128 -13.21 8.77 7.29
C ALA A 128 -12.53 7.44 6.89
N ALA A 129 -13.06 6.29 7.32
CA ALA A 129 -12.53 4.99 6.89
C ALA A 129 -12.78 4.73 5.41
N ALA A 130 -13.96 5.08 4.89
CA ALA A 130 -14.26 4.98 3.45
C ALA A 130 -13.34 5.87 2.63
N MET A 131 -13.13 7.11 3.06
CA MET A 131 -12.21 8.03 2.41
C MET A 131 -10.76 7.52 2.43
N SER A 132 -10.35 6.89 3.53
CA SER A 132 -9.05 6.22 3.66
C SER A 132 -8.93 5.07 2.66
N GLY A 133 -9.97 4.24 2.50
CA GLY A 133 -10.01 3.17 1.49
C GLY A 133 -9.87 3.71 0.06
N TRP A 134 -10.58 4.78 -0.28
CA TRP A 134 -10.45 5.43 -1.59
C TRP A 134 -9.03 5.97 -1.82
N TYR A 135 -8.41 6.55 -0.79
CA TYR A 135 -7.02 7.00 -0.84
C TYR A 135 -6.07 5.83 -1.16
N LEU A 136 -6.24 4.67 -0.51
CA LEU A 136 -5.44 3.48 -0.81
C LEU A 136 -5.63 3.00 -2.26
N ASN A 137 -6.88 2.99 -2.77
CA ASN A 137 -7.15 2.62 -4.16
C ASN A 137 -6.43 3.56 -5.12
N GLU A 138 -6.48 4.87 -4.84
CA GLU A 138 -5.84 5.87 -5.69
C GLU A 138 -4.32 5.73 -5.71
N LEU A 139 -3.70 5.44 -4.57
CA LEU A 139 -2.26 5.13 -4.51
C LEU A 139 -1.90 3.93 -5.40
N LEU A 140 -2.64 2.81 -5.27
CA LEU A 140 -2.42 1.61 -6.09
C LEU A 140 -2.59 1.89 -7.60
N MET A 141 -3.61 2.68 -7.97
CA MET A 141 -3.86 3.05 -9.37
C MET A 141 -2.81 4.00 -9.94
N ARG A 142 -2.05 4.72 -9.10
CA ARG A 142 -1.03 5.65 -9.57
C ARG A 142 0.36 5.07 -9.58
N LEU A 143 0.68 4.27 -8.57
CA LEU A 143 2.05 3.84 -8.32
C LEU A 143 2.35 2.44 -8.84
N LEU A 144 1.36 1.57 -9.02
CA LEU A 144 1.61 0.24 -9.58
C LEU A 144 1.68 0.24 -11.12
N GLY A 145 2.48 -0.68 -11.66
CA GLY A 145 2.39 -1.11 -13.05
C GLY A 145 1.12 -1.92 -13.31
N ARG A 146 0.84 -2.24 -14.59
CA ARG A 146 -0.19 -3.23 -14.95
C ARG A 146 0.46 -4.59 -15.15
N ASP A 147 -0.30 -5.65 -14.85
CA ASP A 147 0.08 -7.04 -15.03
C ASP A 147 1.38 -7.46 -14.29
N ASP A 148 1.74 -6.72 -13.22
CA ASP A 148 2.89 -6.98 -12.33
C ASP A 148 2.42 -7.45 -10.94
N PRO A 149 2.63 -8.75 -10.58
CA PRO A 149 2.15 -9.30 -9.31
C PRO A 149 2.89 -8.75 -8.07
N HIS A 150 2.13 -8.29 -7.09
CA HIS A 150 2.63 -7.87 -5.77
C HIS A 150 1.84 -8.57 -4.64
N GLU A 151 2.14 -9.84 -4.39
CA GLU A 151 1.35 -10.67 -3.46
C GLU A 151 1.38 -10.17 -2.01
N SER A 152 2.56 -9.78 -1.52
CA SER A 152 2.78 -9.16 -0.20
C SER A 152 1.97 -7.88 -0.02
N LEU A 153 1.96 -7.02 -1.04
CA LEU A 153 1.21 -5.78 -1.04
C LEU A 153 -0.30 -6.00 -1.15
N TYR A 154 -0.74 -7.03 -1.88
CA TYR A 154 -2.13 -7.44 -1.91
C TYR A 154 -2.61 -7.84 -0.51
N ASP A 155 -1.83 -8.67 0.19
CA ASP A 155 -2.15 -9.10 1.55
C ASP A 155 -2.14 -7.89 2.52
N ALA A 156 -1.16 -6.98 2.38
CA ALA A 156 -1.10 -5.72 3.13
C ALA A 156 -2.31 -4.80 2.88
N TYR A 157 -2.80 -4.73 1.64
CA TYR A 157 -3.98 -3.95 1.28
C TYR A 157 -5.24 -4.53 1.93
N ALA A 158 -5.40 -5.86 1.91
CA ALA A 158 -6.51 -6.52 2.58
C ALA A 158 -6.50 -6.27 4.10
N ASP A 159 -5.33 -6.37 4.73
CA ASP A 159 -5.16 -6.08 6.16
C ASP A 159 -5.49 -4.62 6.48
N ALA A 160 -5.06 -3.69 5.63
CA ALA A 160 -5.35 -2.27 5.80
C ALA A 160 -6.86 -2.01 5.75
N LEU A 161 -7.58 -2.57 4.76
CA LEU A 161 -9.04 -2.44 4.68
C LEU A 161 -9.75 -3.01 5.91
N ALA A 162 -9.34 -4.18 6.38
CA ALA A 162 -9.91 -4.82 7.57
C ALA A 162 -9.73 -3.95 8.82
N ARG A 163 -8.53 -3.35 9.00
CA ARG A 163 -8.25 -2.43 10.10
C ARG A 163 -9.04 -1.13 10.00
N LEU A 164 -9.22 -0.60 8.80
CA LEU A 164 -10.06 0.59 8.55
C LEU A 164 -11.53 0.31 8.89
N ALA A 165 -12.03 -0.91 8.64
CA ALA A 165 -13.40 -1.31 8.99
C ALA A 165 -13.60 -1.50 10.51
N ALA A 166 -12.59 -1.96 11.25
CA ALA A 166 -12.67 -2.22 12.69
C ALA A 166 -12.45 -0.96 13.58
N ASN A 167 -11.65 -0.02 13.08
CA ASN A 167 -11.40 1.35 13.55
C ASN A 167 -11.07 1.60 15.05
N PRO A 168 -9.78 1.51 15.45
CA PRO A 168 -9.29 2.30 16.59
C PRO A 168 -8.26 3.40 16.24
N ARG A 169 -7.51 3.35 15.13
CA ARG A 169 -6.54 4.39 14.74
C ARG A 169 -6.26 4.41 13.22
N LEU A 170 -7.10 5.11 12.45
CA LEU A 170 -6.99 5.21 10.97
C LEU A 170 -5.58 5.56 10.49
N SER A 171 -4.89 6.50 11.16
CA SER A 171 -3.58 6.97 10.72
C SER A 171 -2.54 5.84 10.69
N VAL A 172 -2.57 4.94 11.69
CA VAL A 172 -1.63 3.82 11.82
C VAL A 172 -1.75 2.88 10.63
N ALA A 173 -2.98 2.46 10.31
CA ALA A 173 -3.22 1.57 9.17
C ALA A 173 -2.78 2.20 7.84
N LEU A 174 -3.00 3.51 7.68
CA LEU A 174 -2.56 4.24 6.50
C LEU A 174 -1.04 4.31 6.40
N ARG A 175 -0.33 4.72 7.46
CA ARG A 175 1.14 4.86 7.42
C ARG A 175 1.81 3.51 7.19
N GLU A 176 1.30 2.44 7.80
CA GLU A 176 1.82 1.09 7.59
C GLU A 176 1.67 0.66 6.13
N PHE A 177 0.49 0.85 5.55
CA PHE A 177 0.27 0.49 4.15
C PHE A 177 1.11 1.34 3.20
N GLU A 178 1.20 2.65 3.41
CA GLU A 178 2.02 3.55 2.60
C GLU A 178 3.50 3.16 2.63
N TRP A 179 4.03 2.81 3.80
CA TRP A 179 5.40 2.33 3.91
C TRP A 179 5.61 1.02 3.17
N ARG A 180 4.70 0.04 3.36
CA ARG A 180 4.75 -1.24 2.63
C ARG A 180 4.68 -1.03 1.12
N LEU A 181 3.82 -0.12 0.64
CA LEU A 181 3.72 0.25 -0.76
C LEU A 181 5.03 0.80 -1.29
N LEU A 182 5.64 1.78 -0.60
CA LEU A 182 6.92 2.36 -0.98
C LEU A 182 8.02 1.29 -1.04
N CYS A 183 8.11 0.41 -0.03
CA CYS A 183 9.05 -0.71 -0.03
C CYS A 183 8.85 -1.64 -1.24
N GLU A 184 7.61 -2.02 -1.51
CA GLU A 184 7.27 -2.96 -2.58
C GLU A 184 7.65 -2.41 -3.96
N ILE A 185 7.43 -1.12 -4.21
CA ILE A 185 7.76 -0.47 -5.49
C ILE A 185 9.23 0.00 -5.59
N GLY A 186 10.08 -0.40 -4.64
CA GLY A 186 11.51 -0.10 -4.66
C GLY A 186 11.91 1.28 -4.13
N TYR A 187 10.98 2.03 -3.54
CA TYR A 187 11.21 3.33 -2.91
C TYR A 187 11.21 3.25 -1.37
N GLY A 188 11.43 2.06 -0.81
CA GLY A 188 11.77 1.91 0.60
C GLY A 188 13.25 2.21 0.84
N PHE A 189 13.63 2.29 2.11
CA PHE A 189 15.02 2.39 2.57
C PHE A 189 15.16 1.65 3.90
N ASP A 190 16.39 1.44 4.40
CA ASP A 190 16.59 0.96 5.78
C ASP A 190 16.52 2.15 6.75
N PRO A 191 15.45 2.28 7.56
CA PRO A 191 15.35 3.37 8.51
C PRO A 191 16.22 3.18 9.76
N ALA A 192 16.82 2.00 9.98
CA ALA A 192 17.65 1.73 11.14
C ALA A 192 19.14 2.03 10.93
N SER A 193 19.57 2.29 9.69
CA SER A 193 20.99 2.44 9.34
C SER A 193 21.20 3.54 8.29
N LEU A 194 22.36 4.20 8.33
CA LEU A 194 22.87 5.04 7.24
C LEU A 194 23.39 4.17 6.09
N ASP A 195 23.68 4.78 4.95
CA ASP A 195 24.21 4.08 3.76
C ASP A 195 25.57 3.39 4.01
N ASP A 196 26.35 3.88 4.97
CA ASP A 196 27.64 3.28 5.38
C ASP A 196 27.47 2.15 6.43
N GLY A 197 26.23 1.84 6.82
CA GLY A 197 25.90 0.82 7.83
C GLY A 197 25.93 1.33 9.27
N THR A 198 26.25 2.60 9.51
CA THR A 198 26.20 3.20 10.85
C THR A 198 24.75 3.18 11.37
N PRO A 199 24.49 2.71 12.61
CA PRO A 199 23.13 2.66 13.13
C PRO A 199 22.57 4.07 13.39
N VAL A 200 21.27 4.21 13.13
CA VAL A 200 20.49 5.37 13.55
C VAL A 200 20.37 5.40 15.07
N LEU A 201 20.69 6.54 15.67
CA LEU A 201 20.64 6.78 17.10
C LEU A 201 19.33 7.49 17.45
N ALA A 202 18.61 7.02 18.47
CA ALA A 202 17.31 7.59 18.86
C ALA A 202 17.33 9.11 19.12
N GLY A 203 18.41 9.63 19.71
CA GLY A 203 18.60 11.06 19.97
C GLY A 203 19.17 11.87 18.80
N GLY A 204 19.45 11.22 17.66
CA GLY A 204 19.99 11.88 16.47
C GLY A 204 18.93 12.61 15.65
N ARG A 205 19.38 13.50 14.77
CA ARG A 205 18.56 14.18 13.76
C ARG A 205 19.07 13.84 12.37
N TYR A 206 18.16 13.51 11.48
CA TYR A 206 18.48 12.99 10.16
C TYR A 206 17.73 13.74 9.07
N ARG A 207 18.39 13.95 7.94
CA ARG A 207 17.74 14.26 6.68
C ARG A 207 17.45 12.94 5.98
N VAL A 208 16.30 12.81 5.34
CA VAL A 208 15.97 11.63 4.53
C VAL A 208 15.70 12.10 3.11
N PRO A 209 16.68 12.01 2.20
CA PRO A 209 16.45 12.32 0.80
C PRO A 209 15.33 11.45 0.21
N LEU A 210 14.64 11.99 -0.80
CA LEU A 210 13.45 11.36 -1.40
C LEU A 210 13.74 10.02 -2.09
N GLU A 211 15.01 9.75 -2.42
CA GLU A 211 15.44 8.52 -3.09
C GLU A 211 16.53 7.75 -2.31
N ALA A 212 16.89 8.20 -1.10
CA ALA A 212 17.95 7.59 -0.29
C ALA A 212 17.53 7.34 1.17
N GLY A 213 18.41 6.67 1.93
CA GLY A 213 18.25 6.44 3.35
C GLY A 213 18.51 7.68 4.22
N PRO A 214 18.48 7.54 5.55
CA PRO A 214 18.80 8.63 6.44
C PRO A 214 20.27 9.07 6.30
N GLU A 215 20.49 10.37 6.45
CA GLU A 215 21.81 11.02 6.49
C GLU A 215 21.88 11.93 7.73
N PRO A 216 23.04 12.03 8.41
CA PRO A 216 23.19 12.89 9.57
C PRO A 216 22.87 14.35 9.23
N CYS A 217 22.04 14.99 10.03
CA CYS A 217 21.71 16.41 9.87
C CYS A 217 22.39 17.24 10.96
N ALA A 218 23.44 17.98 10.59
CA ALA A 218 24.17 18.87 11.50
C ALA A 218 23.52 20.26 11.66
N ALA A 219 22.68 20.67 10.70
CA ALA A 219 22.09 22.01 10.69
C ALA A 219 20.78 22.05 11.50
N GLU A 220 20.58 23.13 12.26
CA GLU A 220 19.33 23.37 13.01
C GLU A 220 18.18 23.87 12.11
N GLY A 221 18.42 24.09 10.82
CA GLY A 221 17.44 24.54 9.83
C GLY A 221 17.16 23.48 8.76
N GLY A 222 15.88 23.18 8.54
CA GLY A 222 15.40 22.25 7.50
C GLY A 222 14.44 21.18 8.05
N ALA A 223 13.68 20.56 7.14
CA ALA A 223 12.79 19.47 7.48
C ALA A 223 13.64 18.23 7.84
N HIS A 224 13.70 17.90 9.13
CA HIS A 224 14.45 16.73 9.65
C HIS A 224 13.50 15.69 10.24
N VAL A 225 14.01 14.47 10.38
CA VAL A 225 13.34 13.35 11.04
C VAL A 225 14.19 12.93 12.24
N SER A 226 13.56 12.73 13.39
CA SER A 226 14.20 12.24 14.60
C SER A 226 14.62 10.79 14.44
N GLY A 227 15.73 10.41 15.05
CA GLY A 227 16.16 9.01 15.08
C GLY A 227 15.12 8.11 15.75
N ALA A 228 14.43 8.60 16.78
CA ALA A 228 13.31 7.90 17.39
C ALA A 228 12.19 7.59 16.37
N ALA A 229 11.81 8.55 15.51
CA ALA A 229 10.82 8.30 14.47
C ALA A 229 11.31 7.30 13.42
N LEU A 230 12.56 7.38 12.98
CA LEU A 230 13.15 6.40 12.06
C LEU A 230 13.17 4.99 12.67
N LEU A 231 13.56 4.85 13.94
CA LEU A 231 13.52 3.57 14.64
C LEU A 231 12.08 3.08 14.88
N ALA A 232 11.10 3.98 15.00
CA ALA A 232 9.69 3.64 15.02
C ALA A 232 9.22 3.10 13.66
N LEU A 233 9.64 3.71 12.56
CA LEU A 233 9.40 3.20 11.20
C LEU A 233 10.01 1.81 11.01
N ALA A 234 11.27 1.62 11.43
CA ALA A 234 11.98 0.35 11.39
C ALA A 234 11.21 -0.78 12.10
N GLY A 235 10.65 -0.47 13.27
CA GLY A 235 9.91 -1.43 14.09
C GLY A 235 8.42 -1.48 13.81
N GLY A 236 7.91 -0.83 12.76
CA GLY A 236 6.48 -0.82 12.44
C GLY A 236 5.59 -0.14 13.49
N ARG A 237 6.14 0.77 14.31
CA ARG A 237 5.45 1.48 15.39
C ARG A 237 4.83 2.79 14.91
N PHE A 238 3.94 2.71 13.93
CA PHE A 238 3.32 3.89 13.29
C PHE A 238 2.39 4.72 14.20
N GLY A 239 2.00 4.18 15.36
CA GLY A 239 1.10 4.84 16.31
C GLY A 239 1.79 5.54 17.48
N GLU A 240 3.12 5.60 17.48
CA GLU A 240 3.90 6.24 18.53
C GLU A 240 3.69 7.77 18.48
N PRO A 241 3.14 8.41 19.54
CA PRO A 241 2.67 9.80 19.46
C PRO A 241 3.72 10.82 19.03
N GLY A 242 4.98 10.63 19.44
CA GLY A 242 6.09 11.52 19.04
C GLY A 242 6.55 11.30 17.60
N ALA A 243 6.48 10.06 17.10
CA ALA A 243 6.96 9.71 15.76
C ALA A 243 5.92 9.96 14.67
N GLU A 244 4.63 9.76 14.97
CA GLU A 244 3.57 9.72 13.96
C GLU A 244 3.50 10.98 13.08
N PRO A 245 3.59 12.22 13.62
CA PRO A 245 3.58 13.42 12.78
C PRO A 245 4.75 13.47 11.79
N GLU A 246 5.93 13.05 12.24
CA GLU A 246 7.14 13.01 11.42
C GLU A 246 7.04 11.93 10.34
N LEU A 247 6.57 10.73 10.68
CA LEU A 247 6.35 9.64 9.72
C LEU A 247 5.30 9.98 8.68
N ARG A 248 4.20 10.62 9.10
CA ARG A 248 3.16 11.09 8.18
C ARG A 248 3.70 12.09 7.18
N ARG A 249 4.53 13.04 7.64
CA ARG A 249 5.17 14.03 6.78
C ARG A 249 6.15 13.36 5.81
N LEU A 250 7.06 12.52 6.32
CA LEU A 250 8.06 11.80 5.55
C LEU A 250 7.44 10.93 4.44
N LEU A 251 6.48 10.08 4.80
CA LEU A 251 5.83 9.18 3.84
C LEU A 251 5.03 9.97 2.80
N ARG A 252 4.37 11.06 3.21
CA ARG A 252 3.65 11.94 2.29
C ARG A 252 4.58 12.58 1.27
N GLU A 253 5.68 13.18 1.72
CA GLU A 253 6.66 13.84 0.84
C GLU A 253 7.21 12.85 -0.20
N ARG A 254 7.57 11.63 0.22
CA ARG A 254 8.08 10.59 -0.67
C ARG A 254 7.02 10.10 -1.66
N LEU A 255 5.79 9.84 -1.20
CA LEU A 255 4.69 9.47 -2.11
C LEU A 255 4.41 10.58 -3.12
N ASP A 256 4.39 11.84 -2.68
CA ASP A 256 4.08 12.99 -3.54
C ASP A 256 5.14 13.18 -4.62
N TYR A 257 6.42 12.95 -4.27
CA TYR A 257 7.52 12.95 -5.23
C TYR A 257 7.32 11.89 -6.33
N HIS A 258 7.03 10.64 -5.96
CA HIS A 258 6.82 9.55 -6.92
C HIS A 258 5.47 9.61 -7.68
N MET A 259 4.58 10.53 -7.32
CA MET A 259 3.37 10.82 -8.09
C MET A 259 3.60 11.86 -9.21
N GLU A 260 4.82 12.38 -9.37
CA GLU A 260 5.23 13.29 -10.45
C GLU A 260 4.32 14.52 -10.59
N GLY A 261 3.93 15.10 -9.46
CA GLY A 261 3.10 16.32 -9.45
C GLY A 261 1.63 16.12 -9.79
N ARG A 262 1.14 14.88 -9.97
CA ARG A 262 -0.29 14.59 -10.10
C ARG A 262 -0.94 14.60 -8.70
N PRO A 263 -1.76 15.61 -8.33
CA PRO A 263 -2.37 15.67 -7.01
C PRO A 263 -3.41 14.57 -6.82
N LEU A 264 -3.51 13.98 -5.64
CA LEU A 264 -4.53 12.97 -5.33
C LEU A 264 -5.92 13.60 -5.27
N ALA A 265 -6.85 13.06 -6.05
CA ALA A 265 -8.24 13.48 -6.09
C ALA A 265 -8.91 13.29 -4.72
N THR A 266 -8.58 12.20 -4.02
CA THR A 266 -9.06 11.93 -2.67
C THR A 266 -8.67 13.02 -1.67
N ARG A 267 -7.44 13.53 -1.75
CA ARG A 267 -6.96 14.63 -0.91
C ARG A 267 -7.64 15.96 -1.26
N ARG A 268 -7.93 16.20 -2.54
CA ARG A 268 -8.71 17.37 -2.97
C ARG A 268 -10.12 17.33 -2.39
N VAL A 269 -10.84 16.21 -2.55
CA VAL A 269 -12.19 16.02 -2.00
C VAL A 269 -12.21 16.21 -0.48
N LEU A 270 -11.23 15.65 0.25
CA LEU A 270 -11.15 15.83 1.70
C LEU A 270 -10.95 17.30 2.10
N ARG A 271 -10.14 18.04 1.35
CA ARG A 271 -9.95 19.48 1.57
C ARG A 271 -11.25 20.24 1.29
N ASP A 272 -11.89 19.98 0.16
CA ASP A 272 -13.14 20.63 -0.22
C ASP A 272 -14.23 20.37 0.83
N LEU A 273 -14.33 19.16 1.38
CA LEU A 273 -15.26 18.82 2.47
C LEU A 273 -14.95 19.55 3.77
N GLN A 274 -13.66 19.69 4.13
CA GLN A 274 -13.25 20.46 5.30
C GLN A 274 -13.57 21.95 5.14
N ASP A 275 -13.34 22.50 3.95
CA ASP A 275 -13.65 23.90 3.63
C ASP A 275 -15.18 24.15 3.64
N PHE A 276 -15.99 23.16 3.23
CA PHE A 276 -17.45 23.21 3.30
C PHE A 276 -17.99 23.20 4.74
N ASP A 277 -17.40 22.39 5.63
CA ASP A 277 -17.82 22.31 7.04
C ASP A 277 -17.49 23.58 7.84
N VAL A 278 -16.62 24.46 7.32
CA VAL A 278 -16.21 25.74 7.93
C VAL A 278 -17.10 26.91 7.53
N LEU A 279 -17.98 26.76 6.53
CA LEU A 279 -18.97 27.80 6.20
C LEU A 279 -20.02 27.90 7.31
N PRO A 280 -20.39 29.10 7.78
CA PRO A 280 -21.40 29.25 8.81
C PRO A 280 -22.70 28.62 8.31
N ARG A 281 -23.22 27.64 9.06
CA ARG A 281 -24.59 27.15 8.86
C ARG A 281 -25.50 28.36 9.06
N GLY A 282 -25.97 28.91 7.94
CA GLY A 282 -26.87 30.06 7.95
C GLY A 282 -28.03 29.78 8.90
N GLN A 283 -28.24 30.72 9.83
CA GLN A 283 -29.48 30.83 10.58
C GLN A 283 -30.62 31.20 9.64
#